data_AF-A0A5B1QZ14-F1
#
_entry.id   AF-A0A5B1QZ14-F1
#
_cell.length_a   1.000
_cell.length_b   1.000
_cell.length_c   1.000
_cell.angle_alpha   90.00
_cell.angle_beta   90.00
_cell.angle_gamma   90.00
#
_symmetry.space_group_name_H-M   'P 1'
#
loop_
_entity.id
_entity.type
_entity.pdbx_description
1 polymer ?
#
loop_
_entity_poly.entity_id
_entity_poly.type
_entity_poly.pdbx_seq_one_letter_code
_entity_poly.pdbx_strand_id
1 'polypeptide(L)'
;MTRTERATSPRALLKDRSEAKNGMDASIRKGGAGAHNWGSLDDEARLEDEADLDEEQAFEDDNSQYSYSLICGAQVVLTTLSQVDQPMPMSRRGLT
;
A
#
# COMPACT_ATOMS: atom_id res chain seq x y z
N MET A 1 50.21 -0.65 19.31
CA MET A 1 49.35 0.46 18.87
C MET A 1 47.93 0.14 19.31
N THR A 2 47.49 0.83 20.33
CA THR A 2 46.35 0.56 21.21
C THR A 2 45.08 1.19 20.64
N ARG A 3 44.12 0.34 20.25
CA ARG A 3 42.84 0.75 19.65
C ARG A 3 41.92 1.44 20.68
N THR A 4 42.07 1.14 21.97
CA THR A 4 41.23 1.65 23.07
C THR A 4 41.75 2.94 23.70
N GLU A 5 43.08 3.11 23.82
CA GLU A 5 43.68 4.30 24.45
C GLU A 5 43.37 5.60 23.68
N ARG A 6 43.11 5.52 22.37
CA ARG A 6 42.66 6.67 21.58
C ARG A 6 41.22 7.06 21.88
N ALA A 7 40.35 6.10 22.18
CA ALA A 7 38.93 6.33 22.43
C ALA A 7 38.65 6.95 23.81
N THR A 8 39.53 6.73 24.79
CA THR A 8 39.42 7.33 26.13
C THR A 8 40.00 8.73 26.23
N SER A 9 40.73 9.21 25.22
CA SER A 9 41.28 10.56 25.25
C SER A 9 40.16 11.60 25.21
N PRO A 10 40.18 12.64 26.07
CA PRO A 10 39.09 13.62 26.15
C PRO A 10 38.88 14.36 24.83
N ARG A 11 39.95 14.55 24.05
CA ARG A 11 39.90 15.16 22.72
C ARG A 11 39.24 14.26 21.67
N ALA A 12 39.33 12.94 21.79
CA ALA A 12 38.61 12.01 20.94
C ALA A 12 37.12 11.98 21.30
N LEU A 13 36.80 11.89 22.60
CA LEU A 13 35.42 11.94 23.06
C LEU A 13 34.68 13.20 22.60
N LEU A 14 35.32 14.37 22.68
CA LEU A 14 34.76 15.63 22.18
C LEU A 14 34.54 15.64 20.65
N LYS A 15 35.31 14.87 19.89
CA LYS A 15 35.23 14.82 18.43
C LYS A 15 34.27 13.75 17.92
N ASP A 16 34.07 12.71 18.72
CA ASP A 16 33.15 11.60 18.44
C ASP A 16 31.70 11.95 18.80
N ARG A 17 31.48 13.03 19.55
CA ARG A 17 30.13 13.59 19.71
C ARG A 17 29.66 14.05 18.34
N SER A 18 28.52 13.56 17.90
CA SER A 18 27.81 14.00 16.68
C SER A 18 27.21 15.41 16.84
N GLU A 19 27.90 16.28 17.59
CA GLU A 19 27.54 17.67 17.78
C GLU A 19 27.88 18.47 16.52
N ALA A 20 26.96 19.34 16.13
CA ALA A 20 27.11 20.13 14.94
C ALA A 20 28.12 21.25 15.16
N LYS A 21 29.15 21.33 14.31
CA LYS A 21 30.20 22.37 14.38
C LYS A 21 29.70 23.78 14.06
N ASN A 22 28.50 23.90 13.51
CA ASN A 22 27.87 25.14 13.08
C ASN A 22 26.96 25.76 14.15
N GLY A 23 26.86 25.15 15.34
CA GLY A 23 26.02 25.66 16.44
C GLY A 23 24.51 25.59 16.17
N MET A 24 24.09 24.92 15.09
CA MET A 24 22.68 24.64 14.82
C MET A 24 22.35 23.27 15.39
N ASP A 25 21.13 23.12 15.91
CA ASP A 25 20.65 21.80 16.29
C ASP A 25 20.57 20.91 15.04
N ALA A 26 21.27 19.77 15.08
CA ALA A 26 21.27 18.78 14.01
C ALA A 26 20.22 17.68 14.23
N SER A 27 19.46 17.74 15.33
CA SER A 27 18.44 16.74 15.67
C SER A 27 17.40 16.58 14.56
N ILE A 28 16.85 17.69 14.06
CA ILE A 28 15.81 17.70 13.04
C ILE A 28 16.18 18.69 11.95
N ARG A 29 16.74 18.19 10.85
CA ARG A 29 17.08 19.03 9.68
C ARG A 29 15.80 19.52 9.02
N LYS A 30 15.63 20.85 8.97
CA LYS A 30 14.49 21.54 8.32
C LYS A 30 13.12 21.10 8.87
N GLY A 31 13.03 20.78 10.16
CA GLY A 31 11.76 20.33 10.75
C GLY A 31 11.28 18.96 10.24
N GLY A 32 12.14 18.19 9.56
CA GLY A 32 11.74 16.94 8.90
C GLY A 32 11.16 17.15 7.50
N ALA A 33 10.98 18.39 7.06
CA ALA A 33 10.49 18.70 5.72
C ALA A 33 11.54 18.44 4.62
N GLY A 34 11.11 17.87 3.49
CA GLY A 34 11.91 17.71 2.27
C GLY A 34 12.00 16.28 1.73
N ALA A 35 12.37 16.14 0.45
CA ALA A 35 12.30 14.88 -0.32
C ALA A 35 13.17 13.71 0.21
N HIS A 36 14.14 13.98 1.09
CA HIS A 36 15.03 12.96 1.65
C HIS A 36 14.99 12.92 3.17
N ASN A 37 13.93 13.46 3.76
CA ASN A 37 13.66 13.40 5.19
C ASN A 37 12.45 12.47 5.45
N TRP A 38 12.21 12.16 6.72
CA TRP A 38 11.17 11.24 7.15
C TRP A 38 9.76 11.84 7.19
N GLY A 39 9.60 13.12 6.85
CA GLY A 39 8.33 13.84 6.94
C GLY A 39 8.40 14.98 7.95
N SER A 40 7.54 15.98 7.77
CA SER A 40 7.39 17.12 8.68
C SER A 40 6.32 16.82 9.72
N LEU A 41 6.55 17.21 10.98
CA LEU A 41 5.55 17.08 12.05
C LEU A 41 4.26 17.85 11.74
N ASP A 42 4.37 18.99 11.05
CA ASP A 42 3.21 19.82 10.70
C ASP A 42 2.25 19.12 9.73
N ASP A 43 2.76 18.18 8.93
CA ASP A 43 1.98 17.45 7.93
C ASP A 43 1.37 16.16 8.50
N GLU A 44 1.79 15.71 9.69
CA GLU A 44 1.40 14.40 10.25
C GLU A 44 -0.12 14.29 10.47
N ALA A 45 -0.76 15.34 11.02
CA ALA A 45 -2.20 15.32 11.28
C ALA A 45 -3.03 15.16 9.99
N ARG A 46 -2.62 15.84 8.91
CA ARG A 46 -3.30 15.72 7.61
C ARG A 46 -3.11 14.31 7.01
N LEU A 47 -1.91 13.76 7.14
CA LEU A 47 -1.59 12.44 6.61
C LEU A 47 -2.33 11.33 7.36
N GLU A 48 -2.56 11.50 8.67
CA GLU A 48 -3.40 10.60 9.48
C GLU A 48 -4.85 10.63 8.98
N ASP A 49 -5.46 11.81 8.88
CA ASP A 49 -6.83 11.97 8.38
C ASP A 49 -7.02 11.40 6.95
N GLU A 50 -6.04 11.64 6.06
CA GLU A 50 -6.08 11.10 4.69
C GLU A 50 -5.93 9.58 4.64
N ALA A 51 -5.12 9.00 5.52
CA ALA A 51 -4.94 7.55 5.59
C ALA A 51 -6.22 6.84 6.07
N ASP A 52 -6.91 7.41 7.06
CA ASP A 52 -8.19 6.88 7.56
C ASP A 52 -9.25 6.87 6.46
N LEU A 53 -9.34 7.96 5.68
CA LEU A 53 -10.28 8.05 4.54
C LEU A 53 -9.96 7.06 3.41
N ASP A 54 -8.67 6.88 3.09
CA ASP A 54 -8.23 5.90 2.10
C ASP A 54 -8.56 4.46 2.54
N GLU A 55 -8.42 4.14 3.83
CA GLU A 55 -8.79 2.82 4.38
C GLU A 55 -10.31 2.58 4.30
N GLU A 56 -11.12 3.57 4.67
CA GLU A 56 -12.58 3.49 4.54
C GLU A 56 -13.00 3.25 3.09
N GLN A 57 -12.42 4.00 2.15
CA GLN A 57 -12.73 3.84 0.73
C GLN A 57 -12.31 2.46 0.20
N ALA A 58 -11.12 1.96 0.57
CA ALA A 58 -10.67 0.65 0.17
C ALA A 58 -11.61 -0.47 0.67
N PHE A 59 -12.12 -0.35 1.90
CA PHE A 59 -13.07 -1.30 2.46
C PHE A 59 -14.41 -1.31 1.72
N GLU A 60 -14.92 -0.14 1.34
CA GLU A 60 -16.14 -0.03 0.54
C GLU A 60 -15.98 -0.64 -0.85
N ASP A 61 -14.86 -0.37 -1.52
CA ASP A 61 -14.55 -0.92 -2.83
C ASP A 61 -14.43 -2.45 -2.81
N ASP A 62 -13.77 -3.01 -1.79
CA ASP A 62 -13.68 -4.45 -1.60
C ASP A 62 -15.08 -5.07 -1.36
N ASN A 63 -15.88 -4.49 -0.47
CA ASN A 63 -17.25 -4.95 -0.21
C ASN A 63 -18.14 -4.89 -1.47
N SER A 64 -17.98 -3.82 -2.25
CA SER A 64 -18.64 -3.62 -3.53
C SER A 64 -18.23 -4.69 -4.54
N GLN A 65 -16.93 -5.00 -4.67
CA GLN A 65 -16.44 -6.09 -5.53
C GLN A 65 -17.01 -7.46 -5.13
N TYR A 66 -17.08 -7.76 -3.83
CA TYR A 66 -17.73 -8.98 -3.35
C TYR A 66 -19.21 -9.03 -3.76
N SER A 67 -19.95 -7.92 -3.64
CA SER A 67 -21.35 -7.83 -4.06
C SER A 67 -21.55 -8.07 -5.57
N TYR A 68 -20.72 -7.46 -6.44
CA TYR A 68 -20.80 -7.66 -7.88
C TYR A 68 -20.42 -9.09 -8.30
N SER A 69 -19.47 -9.73 -7.60
CA SER A 69 -19.09 -11.12 -7.85
C SER A 69 -20.21 -12.12 -7.50
N LEU A 70 -20.94 -11.88 -6.40
CA LEU A 70 -22.10 -12.70 -6.02
C LEU A 70 -23.26 -12.54 -7.01
N ILE A 71 -23.52 -11.33 -7.48
CA ILE A 71 -24.58 -11.06 -8.47
C ILE A 71 -24.26 -11.72 -9.81
N CYS A 72 -23.01 -11.63 -10.28
CA CYS A 72 -22.60 -12.24 -11.55
C CYS A 72 -22.55 -13.79 -11.48
N GLY A 73 -22.09 -14.36 -10.36
CA GLY A 73 -22.08 -15.80 -10.13
C GLY A 73 -23.47 -16.42 -10.07
N ALA A 74 -24.46 -15.72 -9.51
CA ALA A 74 -25.86 -16.17 -9.50
C ALA A 74 -26.49 -16.18 -10.90
N GLN A 75 -26.08 -15.28 -11.79
CA GLN A 75 -26.66 -15.15 -13.14
C GLN A 75 -26.18 -16.26 -14.10
N VAL A 76 -24.94 -16.75 -13.94
CA VAL A 76 -24.35 -17.83 -14.76
C VAL A 76 -24.98 -19.20 -14.47
N VAL A 77 -25.42 -19.46 -13.24
CA VAL A 77 -26.07 -20.73 -12.88
C VAL A 77 -27.51 -20.83 -13.43
N LEU A 78 -28.26 -19.73 -13.48
CA LEU A 78 -29.64 -19.74 -13.98
C LEU A 78 -29.75 -19.92 -15.51
N THR A 79 -28.73 -19.54 -16.28
CA THR A 79 -28.79 -19.57 -17.75
C THR A 79 -28.46 -20.94 -18.36
N THR A 80 -27.76 -21.81 -17.64
CA THR A 80 -27.41 -23.15 -18.16
C THR A 80 -28.52 -24.19 -17.99
N LEU A 81 -29.49 -23.95 -17.11
CA LEU A 81 -30.62 -24.85 -16.88
C LEU A 81 -31.74 -24.73 -17.94
N SER A 82 -31.80 -23.64 -18.71
CA SER A 82 -32.81 -23.48 -19.78
C SER A 82 -32.41 -24.06 -21.13
N GLN A 83 -31.16 -24.55 -21.30
CA GLN A 83 -30.61 -24.90 -22.61
C GLN A 83 -30.65 -26.40 -22.95
N VAL A 84 -31.09 -27.28 -22.05
CA VAL A 84 -30.97 -28.74 -22.23
C VAL A 84 -32.11 -29.35 -23.08
N ASP A 85 -33.15 -28.58 -23.46
CA ASP A 85 -34.39 -29.14 -24.04
C ASP A 85 -34.67 -28.72 -25.50
N GLN A 86 -33.63 -28.65 -26.36
CA GLN A 86 -33.81 -28.40 -27.80
C GLN A 86 -33.55 -29.71 -28.59
N PRO A 87 -34.58 -30.36 -29.18
CA PRO A 87 -34.38 -31.55 -30.00
C PRO A 87 -33.73 -31.19 -31.34
N MET A 88 -32.65 -31.91 -31.67
CA MET A 88 -31.85 -31.73 -32.89
C MET A 88 -32.67 -31.96 -34.17
N PRO A 89 -32.51 -31.13 -35.23
CA PRO A 89 -33.24 -31.32 -36.49
C PRO A 89 -32.68 -32.51 -37.29
N MET A 90 -33.52 -33.53 -37.54
CA MET A 90 -33.17 -34.65 -38.40
C MET A 90 -33.15 -34.26 -39.88
N SER A 91 -31.98 -34.43 -40.50
CA SER A 91 -31.75 -34.23 -41.93
C SER A 91 -32.50 -35.27 -42.78
N ARG A 92 -33.45 -34.81 -43.62
CA ARG A 92 -34.14 -35.64 -44.62
C ARG A 92 -33.26 -35.81 -45.86
N ARG A 93 -32.67 -37.00 -46.02
CA ARG A 93 -32.06 -37.41 -47.31
C ARG A 93 -33.16 -37.74 -48.31
N GLY A 94 -33.28 -36.93 -49.36
CA GLY A 94 -34.12 -37.23 -50.52
C GLY A 94 -33.49 -38.31 -51.39
N LEU A 95 -34.27 -39.34 -51.69
CA LEU A 95 -34.06 -40.31 -52.76
C LEU A 95 -34.68 -39.74 -54.05
N THR A 96 -33.86 -39.54 -55.08
CA THR A 96 -34.23 -39.69 -56.51
C THR A 96 -32.96 -39.96 -57.30
#